data_AF-A0A6G3X5P5-F1
#
_entry.id   AF-A0A6G3X5P5-F1
#
_cell.length_a   1.000
_cell.length_b   1.000
_cell.length_c   1.000
_cell.angle_alpha   90.00
_cell.angle_beta   90.00
_cell.angle_gamma   90.00
#
_symmetry.space_group_name_H-M   'P 1'
#
loop_
_entity.id
_entity.type
_entity.pdbx_description
1 polymer ?
#
loop_
_entity_poly.entity_id
_entity_poly.type
_entity_poly.pdbx_seq_one_letter_code
_entity_poly.pdbx_strand_id
1 'polypeptide(L)'
;EDRDRIARDLHDLVIQRLFATGMMLESAQRRSVVPEVRTGVGRAVDELDVTIQEIRTAIFALQQEPAEAPSGLRTRVLREINMAAVPLGFKPSHRFLGPVDSLVG
;
A
#
# COMPACT_ATOMS: atom_id res chain seq x y z
N GLU A 1 -19.39 10.67 4.07
CA GLU A 1 -19.83 9.38 3.53
C GLU A 1 -19.72 9.27 2.00
N ASP A 2 -20.51 10.00 1.20
CA ASP A 2 -20.40 9.91 -0.27
C ASP A 2 -19.08 10.44 -0.83
N ARG A 3 -18.55 11.53 -0.26
CA ARG A 3 -17.24 12.07 -0.63
C ARG A 3 -16.11 11.08 -0.34
N ASP A 4 -16.16 10.39 0.80
CA ASP A 4 -15.16 9.40 1.22
C ASP A 4 -15.25 8.13 0.38
N ARG A 5 -16.46 7.77 -0.06
CA ARG A 5 -16.71 6.69 -1.02
C ARG A 5 -16.16 7.01 -2.40
N ILE A 6 -16.45 8.19 -2.94
CA ILE A 6 -15.92 8.65 -4.24
C ILE A 6 -14.39 8.72 -4.21
N ALA A 7 -13.80 9.21 -3.11
CA ALA A 7 -12.35 9.22 -2.95
C ALA A 7 -11.77 7.80 -2.97
N ARG A 8 -12.36 6.85 -2.23
CA ARG A 8 -11.96 5.43 -2.24
C ARG A 8 -12.04 4.82 -3.64
N ASP A 9 -13.17 4.97 -4.31
CA ASP A 9 -13.39 4.40 -5.66
C ASP A 9 -12.39 4.98 -6.67
N LEU A 10 -12.10 6.29 -6.59
CA LEU A 10 -11.11 6.94 -7.45
C LEU A 10 -9.69 6.42 -7.18
N HIS A 11 -9.32 6.28 -5.92
CA HIS A 11 -8.01 5.75 -5.55
C HIS A 11 -7.82 4.28 -5.98
N ASP A 12 -8.84 3.44 -5.80
CA ASP A 12 -8.82 2.06 -6.28
C ASP A 12 -8.65 1.99 -7.81
N LEU A 13 -9.34 2.87 -8.54
CA LEU A 13 -9.19 2.99 -9.99
C LEU A 13 -7.77 3.42 -10.40
N VAL A 14 -7.17 4.39 -9.69
CA VAL A 14 -5.79 4.82 -9.95
C VAL A 14 -4.81 3.66 -9.71
N ILE A 15 -4.94 2.95 -8.59
CA ILE A 15 -4.09 1.79 -8.26
C ILE A 15 -4.22 0.71 -9.34
N GLN A 16 -5.44 0.37 -9.77
CA GLN A 16 -5.67 -0.63 -10.83
C GLN A 16 -5.00 -0.24 -12.15
N ARG A 17 -5.08 1.03 -12.56
CA ARG A 17 -4.46 1.52 -13.80
C ARG A 17 -2.93 1.49 -13.74
N LEU A 18 -2.34 1.80 -12.59
CA LEU A 18 -0.91 1.71 -12.39
C LEU A 18 -0.44 0.25 -12.48
N PHE A 19 -1.16 -0.70 -11.86
CA PHE A 19 -0.89 -2.13 -12.02
C PHE A 19 -0.98 -2.60 -13.48
N ALA A 20 -2.03 -2.20 -14.19
CA ALA A 20 -2.17 -2.54 -15.61
C ALA A 20 -1.00 -2.02 -16.45
N THR A 21 -0.53 -0.81 -16.14
CA THR A 21 0.63 -0.19 -16.80
C THR A 21 1.92 -0.95 -16.47
N GLY A 22 2.14 -1.33 -15.21
CA GLY A 22 3.26 -2.17 -14.78
C GLY A 22 3.30 -3.51 -15.55
N MET A 23 2.16 -4.21 -15.65
CA MET A 23 2.06 -5.45 -16.44
C MET A 23 2.37 -5.25 -17.93
N MET A 24 1.96 -4.12 -18.52
CA MET A 24 2.29 -3.78 -19.91
C MET A 24 3.79 -3.55 -20.09
N LEU A 25 4.44 -2.90 -19.13
CA LEU A 25 5.88 -2.66 -19.12
C LEU A 25 6.65 -3.97 -18.95
N GLU A 26 6.29 -4.84 -18.02
CA GLU A 26 6.89 -6.17 -17.91
C GLU A 26 6.77 -6.98 -19.21
N SER A 27 5.60 -6.93 -19.86
CA SER A 27 5.39 -7.59 -21.16
C SER A 27 6.28 -7.00 -22.26
N ALA A 28 6.51 -5.69 -22.26
CA ALA A 28 7.46 -5.04 -23.16
C ALA A 28 8.91 -5.43 -22.83
N GLN A 29 9.27 -5.51 -21.54
CA GLN A 29 10.58 -5.94 -21.07
C GLN A 29 10.90 -7.35 -21.57
N ARG A 30 9.97 -8.31 -21.39
CA ARG A 30 10.13 -9.70 -21.83
C ARG A 30 10.35 -9.84 -23.35
N ARG A 31 9.78 -8.92 -24.14
CA ARG A 31 9.91 -8.90 -25.62
C ARG A 31 11.13 -8.16 -26.13
N SER A 32 11.75 -7.30 -25.32
CA SER A 32 12.94 -6.57 -25.73
C SER A 32 14.13 -7.52 -25.92
N VAL A 33 14.92 -7.34 -26.96
CA VAL A 33 16.20 -8.06 -27.16
C VAL A 33 17.41 -7.24 -26.73
N VAL A 34 17.21 -5.95 -26.41
CA VAL A 34 18.26 -5.02 -25.99
C VAL A 34 18.37 -5.03 -24.46
N PRO A 35 19.51 -5.46 -23.88
CA PRO A 35 19.69 -5.59 -22.44
C PRO A 35 19.48 -4.28 -21.65
N GLU A 36 19.91 -3.15 -22.20
CA GLU A 36 19.77 -1.83 -21.60
C GLU A 36 18.29 -1.43 -21.49
N VAL A 37 17.50 -1.73 -22.53
CA VAL A 37 16.05 -1.50 -22.52
C VAL A 37 15.36 -2.40 -21.50
N ARG A 38 15.76 -3.67 -21.37
CA ARG A 38 15.22 -4.55 -20.32
C ARG A 38 15.49 -3.98 -18.93
N THR A 39 16.72 -3.53 -18.69
CA THR A 39 17.13 -2.98 -17.39
C THR A 39 16.37 -1.69 -17.09
N GLY A 40 16.23 -0.78 -18.06
CA GLY A 40 15.48 0.46 -17.91
C GLY A 40 14.00 0.24 -17.63
N VAL A 41 13.36 -0.68 -18.35
CA VAL A 41 11.95 -1.02 -18.13
C VAL A 41 11.75 -1.70 -16.77
N GLY A 42 12.67 -2.56 -16.34
CA GLY A 42 12.63 -3.17 -15.00
C GLY A 42 12.64 -2.11 -13.90
N ARG A 43 13.57 -1.15 -13.98
CA ARG A 43 13.64 -0.03 -13.02
C ARG A 43 12.35 0.80 -13.00
N ALA A 44 11.74 1.04 -14.15
CA ALA A 44 10.48 1.77 -14.23
C ALA A 44 9.31 1.00 -13.60
N VAL A 45 9.29 -0.34 -13.72
CA VAL A 45 8.31 -1.19 -13.03
C VAL A 45 8.52 -1.12 -11.51
N ASP A 46 9.76 -1.24 -11.05
CA ASP A 46 10.08 -1.15 -9.62
C ASP A 46 9.64 0.21 -9.01
N GLU A 47 9.86 1.30 -9.74
CA GLU A 47 9.45 2.66 -9.31
C GLU A 47 7.91 2.81 -9.29
N LEU A 48 7.20 2.19 -10.23
CA LEU A 48 5.74 2.15 -10.21
C LEU A 48 5.21 1.37 -9.00
N ASP A 49 5.82 0.25 -8.64
CA ASP A 49 5.42 -0.54 -7.47
C ASP A 49 5.63 0.24 -6.16
N VAL A 50 6.76 0.96 -6.04
CA VAL A 50 7.00 1.87 -4.92
C VAL A 50 5.90 2.95 -4.86
N THR A 51 5.59 3.58 -5.99
CA THR A 51 4.59 4.65 -6.07
C THR A 51 3.18 4.14 -5.69
N ILE A 52 2.78 2.96 -6.18
CA ILE A 52 1.50 2.32 -5.81
C ILE A 52 1.43 2.13 -4.29
N GLN A 53 2.53 1.72 -3.68
CA GLN A 53 2.59 1.45 -2.25
C GLN A 53 2.56 2.73 -1.39
N GLU A 54 3.22 3.80 -1.84
CA GLU A 54 3.12 5.13 -1.22
C GLU A 54 1.68 5.66 -1.27
N ILE A 55 1.02 5.57 -2.43
CA ILE A 55 -0.38 5.95 -2.59
C ILE A 55 -1.27 5.17 -1.62
N ARG A 56 -1.11 3.83 -1.54
CA ARG A 56 -1.87 2.98 -0.61
C ARG A 56 -1.67 3.41 0.84
N THR A 57 -0.44 3.72 1.22
CA THR A 57 -0.08 4.19 2.58
C THR A 57 -0.75 5.53 2.90
N ALA A 58 -0.66 6.50 1.98
CA ALA A 58 -1.29 7.80 2.13
C ALA A 58 -2.82 7.69 2.26
N ILE A 59 -3.46 6.84 1.45
CA ILE A 59 -4.92 6.58 1.53
C ILE A 59 -5.30 6.02 2.90
N PHE A 60 -4.55 5.01 3.40
CA PHE A 60 -4.81 4.44 4.73
C PHE A 60 -4.62 5.47 5.84
N ALA A 61 -3.63 6.37 5.71
CA ALA A 61 -3.41 7.44 6.67
C ALA A 61 -4.61 8.40 6.74
N LEU A 62 -5.11 8.83 5.58
CA LEU A 62 -6.26 9.73 5.44
C LEU A 62 -7.58 9.10 5.93
N GLN A 63 -7.80 7.81 5.69
CA GLN A 63 -9.00 7.10 6.17
C GLN A 63 -9.04 6.90 7.69
N GLN A 64 -7.89 7.01 8.35
CA GLN A 64 -7.77 6.84 9.80
C GLN A 64 -7.63 8.17 10.56
N GLU A 65 -8.06 9.28 9.98
CA GLU A 65 -8.50 10.45 10.75
C GLU A 65 -10.01 10.32 11.04
N PRO A 66 -10.44 9.54 12.06
CA PRO A 66 -11.80 9.68 12.54
C PRO A 66 -11.90 11.04 13.23
N ALA A 67 -12.86 11.84 12.80
CA ALA A 67 -13.20 13.09 13.45
C ALA A 67 -13.60 12.92 14.94
N GLU A 68 -13.89 11.72 15.47
CA GLU A 68 -14.44 11.58 16.84
C GLU A 68 -14.09 10.31 17.64
N ALA A 69 -12.98 9.58 17.39
CA ALA A 69 -12.60 8.48 18.31
C ALA A 69 -11.08 8.26 18.44
N PRO A 70 -10.53 8.06 19.65
CA PRO A 70 -9.15 7.63 19.82
C PRO A 70 -9.00 6.24 19.20
N SER A 71 -8.18 6.12 18.15
CA SER A 71 -7.81 4.79 17.65
C SER A 71 -7.06 4.04 18.76
N GLY A 72 -7.68 2.98 19.30
CA GLY A 72 -7.09 2.15 20.35
C GLY A 72 -5.70 1.63 19.97
N LEU A 73 -4.86 1.34 20.97
CA LEU A 73 -3.47 0.93 20.79
C LEU A 73 -3.32 -0.24 19.79
N ARG A 74 -4.25 -1.19 19.81
CA ARG A 74 -4.27 -2.32 18.87
C ARG A 74 -4.32 -1.85 17.42
N THR A 75 -5.17 -0.87 17.10
CA THR A 75 -5.33 -0.35 15.73
C THR A 75 -4.03 0.31 15.24
N ARG A 76 -3.36 1.05 16.13
CA ARG A 76 -2.05 1.66 15.82
C ARG A 76 -0.97 0.62 15.58
N VAL A 77 -0.88 -0.41 16.44
CA VAL A 77 0.10 -1.50 16.27
C VAL A 77 -0.13 -2.28 14.97
N LEU A 78 -1.40 -2.58 14.65
CA LEU A 78 -1.74 -3.24 13.39
C LEU A 78 -1.35 -2.41 12.16
N ARG A 79 -1.46 -1.09 12.23
CA ARG A 79 -1.00 -0.20 11.15
C ARG A 79 0.50 -0.36 10.93
N GLU A 80 1.30 -0.24 11.98
CA GLU A 80 2.77 -0.34 11.87
C GLU A 80 3.21 -1.71 11.33
N ILE A 81 2.55 -2.79 11.77
CA ILE A 81 2.84 -4.14 11.25
C ILE A 81 2.54 -4.24 9.75
N ASN A 82 1.44 -3.66 9.28
CA ASN A 82 1.10 -3.67 7.87
C ASN A 82 2.03 -2.78 7.03
N MET A 83 2.50 -1.65 7.58
CA MET A 83 3.51 -0.81 6.93
C MET A 83 4.86 -1.50 6.83
N ALA A 84 5.27 -2.22 7.87
CA ALA A 84 6.53 -2.96 7.91
C ALA A 84 6.56 -4.16 6.95
N ALA A 85 5.41 -4.69 6.53
CA ALA A 85 5.34 -5.84 5.63
C ALA A 85 6.03 -5.58 4.27
N VAL A 86 6.05 -4.33 3.82
CA VAL A 86 6.65 -3.92 2.55
C VAL A 86 8.18 -4.04 2.56
N PRO A 87 8.93 -3.31 3.43
CA PRO A 87 10.37 -3.46 3.48
C PRO A 87 10.82 -4.86 3.91
N LEU A 88 9.98 -5.60 4.64
CA LEU A 88 10.28 -6.97 5.08
C LEU A 88 10.06 -8.02 3.98
N GLY A 89 9.26 -7.74 2.96
CA GLY A 89 8.90 -8.72 1.91
C GLY A 89 8.01 -9.87 2.41
N PHE A 90 7.51 -9.81 3.64
CA PHE A 90 6.55 -10.76 4.21
C PHE A 90 5.65 -10.07 5.23
N LYS A 91 4.44 -10.63 5.45
CA LYS A 91 3.52 -10.13 6.47
C LYS A 91 3.92 -10.66 7.86
N PRO A 92 4.32 -9.80 8.81
CA PRO A 92 4.67 -10.27 10.15
C PRO A 92 3.45 -10.81 10.89
N SER A 93 3.63 -11.91 11.62
CA SER A 93 2.62 -12.44 12.51
C SER A 93 2.59 -11.66 13.82
N HIS A 94 1.42 -11.56 14.44
CA HIS A 94 1.26 -10.85 15.71
C HIS A 94 0.18 -11.53 16.55
N ARG A 95 0.26 -11.32 17.87
CA ARG A 95 -0.76 -11.73 18.84
C ARG A 95 -0.83 -10.69 19.93
N PHE A 96 -2.05 -10.25 20.24
CA PHE A 96 -2.32 -9.42 21.40
C PHE A 96 -2.71 -10.33 22.57
N LEU A 97 -2.13 -10.10 23.74
CA LEU A 97 -2.43 -10.84 24.96
C LEU A 97 -3.07 -9.89 25.97
N GLY A 98 -4.24 -10.27 26.50
CA GLY A 98 -5.00 -9.45 27.44
C GLY A 98 -5.74 -8.26 26.82
N PRO A 99 -6.35 -7.41 27.65
CA PRO A 99 -7.17 -6.29 27.18
C PRO A 99 -6.29 -5.05 26.91
N VAL A 100 -5.50 -5.15 25.85
CA VAL A 100 -4.48 -4.15 25.42
C VAL A 100 -5.08 -2.75 25.24
N ASP A 101 -6.30 -2.67 24.74
CA ASP A 101 -6.96 -1.39 24.45
C ASP A 101 -7.51 -0.71 25.72
N SER A 102 -7.83 -1.46 26.79
CA SER A 102 -8.40 -0.90 28.02
C SER A 102 -7.37 -0.69 29.14
N LEU A 103 -6.16 -1.23 29.00
CA LEU A 103 -5.06 -1.04 29.96
C LEU A 103 -4.14 0.13 29.60
N VAL A 104 -4.22 0.61 28.36
CA VAL A 104 -3.35 1.67 27.82
C VAL A 104 -4.16 2.84 27.26
N GLY A 105 -5.49 2.80 27.38
CA GLY A 105 -6.44 3.81 26.90
C GLY A 105 -7.13 4.55 28.03
#